data_AF-A0A8T5BSR3-F1
#
_entry.id   AF-A0A8T5BSR3-F1
#
_cell.length_a   1.000
_cell.length_b   1.000
_cell.length_c   1.000
_cell.angle_alpha   90.00
_cell.angle_beta   90.00
_cell.angle_gamma   90.00
#
_symmetry.space_group_name_H-M   'P 1'
#
loop_
_entity.id
_entity.type
_entity.pdbx_description
1 polymer ?
#
loop_
_entity_poly.entity_id
_entity_poly.type
_entity_poly.pdbx_seq_one_letter_code
_entity_poly.pdbx_strand_id
1 'polypeptide(L)' 'MMYYLWYLKMLKGLENVKGVIDYPKERKKIVVLTPEKENEMKIILEKIHYTLLLPKPPKPTYKSYCRKCAYFEFCWS' A
#
# COMPACT_ATOMS: atom_id res chain seq x y z
N MET A 1 -2.57 6.35 -0.06
CA MET A 1 -2.86 7.40 0.94
C MET A 1 -2.37 7.05 2.34
N MET A 2 -2.57 5.82 2.82
CA MET A 2 -2.18 5.40 4.18
C MET A 2 -0.70 5.60 4.49
N TYR A 3 0.18 5.31 3.51
CA TYR A 3 1.61 5.58 3.61
C TYR A 3 1.93 7.06 3.87
N TYR A 4 1.30 7.98 3.13
CA TYR A 4 1.54 9.42 3.30
C TYR A 4 1.11 9.92 4.68
N LEU A 5 -0.02 9.43 5.19
CA LEU A 5 -0.47 9.77 6.54
C LEU A 5 0.47 9.21 7.61
N TRP A 6 0.92 7.96 7.44
CA TRP A 6 1.91 7.34 8.32
C TRP A 6 3.25 8.09 8.30
N TYR A 7 3.73 8.48 7.12
CA TYR A 7 4.95 9.29 6.94
C TYR A 7 4.85 10.64 7.67
N LEU A 8 3.73 11.35 7.50
CA LEU A 8 3.50 12.64 8.16
C LEU A 8 3.44 12.51 9.69
N LYS A 9 2.80 11.46 10.20
CA LYS A 9 2.74 11.22 11.64
C LYS A 9 4.12 10.85 12.21
N MET A 10 4.80 9.88 11.61
CA MET A 10 6.05 9.33 12.14
C MET A 10 7.26 10.25 11.98
N LEU A 11 7.40 10.91 10.82
CA LEU A 11 8.61 11.68 10.51
C LEU A 11 8.46 13.18 10.75
N LYS A 12 7.23 13.70 10.77
CA LYS A 12 6.97 15.13 11.01
C LYS A 12 6.32 15.41 12.36
N GLY A 13 6.01 14.38 13.15
CA GLY A 13 5.42 14.53 14.49
C GLY A 13 4.01 15.13 14.49
N LEU A 14 3.31 15.08 13.36
CA LEU A 14 1.96 15.64 13.23
C LEU A 14 0.95 14.65 13.82
N GLU A 15 0.32 15.02 14.93
CA GLU A 15 -0.77 14.27 15.55
C GLU A 15 -2.13 14.62 14.91
N ASN A 16 -3.09 13.68 14.91
CA ASN A 16 -4.45 13.87 14.39
C ASN A 16 -4.60 14.17 12.88
N VAL A 17 -3.68 13.67 12.04
CA VAL A 17 -3.74 13.87 10.59
C VAL A 17 -4.89 13.08 9.95
N LYS A 18 -5.73 13.76 9.17
CA LYS A 18 -6.81 13.16 8.37
C LYS A 18 -6.48 13.29 6.88
N GLY A 19 -6.59 12.19 6.14
CA GLY A 19 -6.43 12.19 4.69
C GLY A 19 -7.78 12.19 4.01
N VAL A 20 -7.96 13.04 3.00
CA VAL A 20 -9.15 13.02 2.15
C VAL A 20 -8.73 12.69 0.74
N ILE A 21 -9.28 11.61 0.19
CA ILE A 21 -9.14 11.31 -1.24
C ILE A 21 -10.37 11.91 -1.91
N ASP A 22 -10.18 12.97 -2.67
CA ASP A 22 -11.24 13.61 -3.44
C ASP A 22 -11.16 13.10 -4.88
N TYR A 23 -12.08 12.18 -5.22
CA TYR A 23 -12.32 11.79 -6.60
C TYR A 23 -13.62 12.47 -7.06
N PRO A 24 -13.60 13.32 -8.10
CA PRO A 24 -14.77 14.10 -8.52
C PRO A 24 -16.01 13.25 -8.85
N LYS A 25 -15.81 12.00 -9.29
CA LYS A 25 -16.88 11.05 -9.64
C LYS A 25 -17.41 10.21 -8.47
N GLU A 26 -16.63 10.04 -7.41
CA GLU A 26 -16.96 9.18 -6.26
C GLU A 26 -16.85 10.01 -4.99
N ARG A 27 -18.00 10.53 -4.53
CA ARG A 27 -18.11 11.45 -3.39
C ARG A 27 -17.46 10.87 -2.13
N LYS A 28 -16.24 11.37 -1.86
CA LYS A 28 -15.44 11.36 -0.62
C LYS A 28 -15.32 10.05 0.16
N LYS A 29 -14.09 9.53 0.25
CA LYS A 29 -13.65 8.65 1.35
C LYS A 29 -12.68 9.40 2.26
N ILE A 30 -13.15 9.74 3.45
CA ILE A 30 -12.29 10.22 4.55
C ILE A 30 -11.48 9.02 5.05
N VAL A 31 -10.16 9.14 5.03
CA VAL A 31 -9.23 8.11 5.51
C VAL A 31 -8.54 8.63 6.76
N VAL A 32 -8.88 8.02 7.90
CA VAL A 32 -8.22 8.28 9.19
C VAL A 32 -7.24 7.15 9.48
N LEU A 33 -6.08 7.50 10.03
CA LEU A 33 -5.13 6.55 10.60
C LEU A 33 -5.69 6.05 11.94
N THR A 34 -6.17 4.82 11.98
CA THR A 34 -6.47 4.13 13.22
C THR A 34 -5.23 3.35 13.69
N PRO A 35 -5.07 3.07 14.99
CA PRO A 35 -3.91 2.31 15.48
C PRO A 35 -3.73 0.96 14.79
N GLU A 36 -4.84 0.30 14.44
CA GLU A 36 -4.84 -0.96 13.68
C GLU A 36 -4.24 -0.80 12.28
N LYS A 37 -4.61 0.28 11.58
CA LYS A 37 -4.09 0.62 10.25
C LYS A 37 -2.63 1.02 10.29
N GLU A 38 -2.17 1.64 11.38
CA GLU A 38 -0.75 1.92 11.58
C GLU A 38 0.06 0.64 11.73
N ASN A 39 -0.45 -0.31 12.51
CA ASN A 39 0.20 -1.61 12.67
C ASN A 39 0.21 -2.41 11.36
N GLU A 40 -0.92 -2.43 10.64
CA GLU A 40 -0.99 -3.03 9.30
C GLU A 40 0.03 -2.40 8.34
N MET A 41 0.17 -1.08 8.36
CA MET A 41 1.15 -0.37 7.53
C MET A 41 2.58 -0.77 7.86
N LYS A 42 2.94 -0.91 9.15
CA LYS A 42 4.27 -1.41 9.58
C LYS A 42 4.52 -2.82 9.04
N ILE A 43 3.57 -3.73 9.23
CA ILE A 43 3.67 -5.12 8.76
C ILE A 43 3.84 -5.17 7.24
N ILE A 44 3.11 -4.33 6.49
CA ILE A 44 3.23 -4.25 5.03
C ILE A 44 4.64 -3.78 4.63
N LEU A 45 5.17 -2.74 5.28
CA LEU A 45 6.51 -2.23 5.00
C LEU A 45 7.60 -3.26 5.29
N GLU A 46 7.50 -3.98 6.41
CA GLU A 46 8.41 -5.09 6.72
C GLU A 46 8.35 -6.20 5.67
N LYS A 47 7.15 -6.60 5.25
CA LYS A 47 6.98 -7.62 4.19
C LYS A 47 7.57 -7.18 2.86
N ILE A 48 7.42 -5.91 2.49
CA ILE A 48 8.04 -5.35 1.29
C ILE A 48 9.57 -5.44 1.40
N HIS A 49 10.14 -5.00 2.52
CA HIS A 49 11.59 -5.06 2.74
C HIS A 49 12.10 -6.50 2.69
N TYR A 50 11.40 -7.44 3.32
CA TYR A 50 11.74 -8.85 3.26
C TYR A 50 11.68 -9.41 1.83
N THR A 51 10.65 -9.04 1.05
CA THR A 51 10.50 -9.49 -0.34
C THR A 51 11.62 -8.95 -1.24
N LEU A 52 12.09 -7.73 -1.00
CA LEU A 52 13.20 -7.13 -1.74
C LEU A 52 14.56 -7.80 -1.44
N LEU A 53 14.72 -8.35 -0.24
CA LEU A 53 15.93 -9.08 0.15
C LEU A 53 15.98 -10.51 -0.41
N LEU A 54 14.87 -11.01 -0.96
CA LEU A 54 14.86 -12.35 -1.55
C LEU A 54 15.74 -12.37 -2.81
N PRO A 55 16.56 -13.42 -3.00
CA PRO A 55 17.43 -13.53 -4.15
C PRO A 55 16.65 -13.67 -5.47
N LYS A 56 15.38 -14.09 -5.40
CA LYS A 56 14.45 -14.18 -6.52
C LYS A 56 13.06 -13.75 -6.06
N PRO A 57 12.27 -13.13 -6.95
CA PRO A 57 10.89 -12.76 -6.62
C PRO A 57 10.07 -14.00 -6.25
N PRO A 58 9.10 -13.88 -5.32
CA PRO A 58 8.20 -14.97 -4.98
C PRO A 58 7.39 -15.41 -6.19
N LYS A 59 7.01 -16.70 -6.22
CA LYS A 59 6.23 -17.26 -7.33
C LYS A 59 4.92 -16.48 -7.52
N PRO A 60 4.60 -16.04 -8.75
CA PRO A 60 3.36 -15.34 -9.00
C PRO A 60 2.16 -16.27 -8.81
N THR A 61 1.07 -15.72 -8.27
CA THR A 61 -0.23 -16.40 -8.17
C THR A 61 -1.19 -15.75 -9.14
N TYR A 62 -1.91 -16.54 -9.93
CA TYR A 62 -2.85 -16.02 -10.91
C TYR A 62 -4.05 -15.38 -10.21
N LYS A 63 -4.35 -14.12 -10.55
CA LYS A 63 -5.48 -13.36 -10.00
C LYS A 63 -6.33 -12.76 -11.11
N SER A 64 -7.54 -12.31 -10.76
CA SER A 64 -8.52 -11.78 -11.72
C SER A 64 -7.99 -10.60 -12.57
N TYR A 65 -7.09 -9.79 -12.01
CA TYR A 65 -6.47 -8.65 -12.68
C TYR A 65 -5.28 -9.02 -13.57
N CYS A 66 -4.76 -10.25 -13.51
CA CYS A 66 -3.56 -10.66 -14.25
C CYS A 66 -3.73 -10.50 -15.77
N ARG A 67 -4.93 -10.78 -16.31
CA ARG A 67 -5.20 -10.63 -17.76
C ARG A 67 -5.04 -9.21 -18.30
N LYS A 68 -5.12 -8.20 -17.44
CA LYS A 68 -4.96 -6.79 -17.80
C LYS A 68 -3.66 -6.20 -17.25
N CYS A 69 -2.82 -7.02 -16.61
CA CYS A 69 -1.57 -6.57 -15.99
C CYS A 69 -0.52 -6.31 -17.08
N ALA A 70 0.11 -5.13 -17.06
CA ALA A 70 1.20 -4.80 -17.97
C ALA A 70 2.41 -5.75 -17.85
N TYR A 71 2.54 -6.43 -16.71
CA TYR A 71 3.61 -7.39 -16.43
C TYR A 71 3.22 -8.86 -16.66
N PHE A 72 2.07 -9.13 -17.30
CA PHE A 72 1.58 -10.49 -17.48
C PHE A 72 2.62 -11.41 -18.15
N GLU A 73 3.17 -10.97 -19.27
CA GLU A 73 4.19 -11.73 -20.02
C GLU A 73 5.44 -11.98 -19.17
N PHE A 74 5.91 -11.01 -18.39
CA PHE A 74 7.09 -11.19 -17.52
C PHE A 74 6.86 -12.16 -16.36
N CYS A 75 5.61 -12.34 -15.92
CA CYS A 75 5.28 -13.26 -14.83
C CYS A 75 5.04 -14.70 -15.31
N TRP A 76 4.66 -14.89 -16.57
CA TRP A 76 4.18 -16.19 -17.09
C TRP A 76 4.89 -16.67 -18.36
N SER A 77 5.92 -15.96 -18.83
CA SER A 77 6.92 -16.46 -19.80
C SER A 77 8.04 -17.19 -19.09
#